data_AF-A0A2V6MG25-F1
#
_entry.id   AF-A0A2V6MG25-F1
#
_cell.length_a   1.000
_cell.length_b   1.000
_cell.length_c   1.000
_cell.angle_alpha   90.00
_cell.angle_beta   90.00
_cell.angle_gamma   90.00
#
_symmetry.space_group_name_H-M   'P 1'
#
loop_
_entity.id
_entity.type
_entity.pdbx_description
1 polymer ?
#
loop_
_entity_poly.entity_id
_entity_poly.type
_entity_poly.pdbx_seq_one_letter_code
_entity_poly.pdbx_strand_id
1 'polypeptide(L)'
;RFIYHAAPDYFAQAAREMVAEGARLIGGCCGTTPRTVAAISKAIAELKPVKAKAVTGTPQLDRRGSVRPTRDHGRPNERKCVT
;
A
#
# COMPACT_ATOMS: atom_id res chain seq x y z
N ARG A 1 15.28 -10.53 -21.71
CA ARG A 1 13.92 -11.13 -21.84
C ARG A 1 13.46 -11.51 -20.44
N PHE A 2 12.38 -10.91 -19.94
CA PHE A 2 11.82 -11.24 -18.63
C PHE A 2 10.60 -12.14 -18.82
N ILE A 3 10.53 -13.23 -18.08
CA ILE A 3 9.38 -14.15 -18.07
C ILE A 3 8.78 -14.09 -16.66
N TYR A 4 7.51 -13.70 -16.58
CA TYR A 4 6.80 -13.58 -15.31
C TYR A 4 6.07 -14.90 -15.03
N HIS A 5 6.68 -15.75 -14.20
CA HIS A 5 6.14 -17.04 -13.76
C HIS A 5 5.24 -16.92 -12.52
N ALA A 6 4.42 -15.88 -12.43
CA ALA A 6 3.52 -15.73 -11.29
C ALA A 6 2.15 -16.34 -11.62
N ALA A 7 1.80 -17.41 -10.90
CA ALA A 7 0.51 -18.07 -11.04
C ALA A 7 -0.63 -17.12 -10.63
N PRO A 8 -1.82 -17.19 -11.28
CA PRO A 8 -2.97 -16.36 -10.91
C PRO A 8 -3.36 -16.47 -9.42
N ASP A 9 -3.18 -17.64 -8.83
CA ASP A 9 -3.52 -17.90 -7.42
C ASP A 9 -2.63 -17.14 -6.44
N TYR A 10 -1.35 -16.94 -6.79
CA TYR A 10 -0.44 -16.12 -5.98
C TYR A 10 -0.94 -14.68 -5.88
N PHE A 11 -1.38 -14.11 -7.01
CA PHE A 11 -1.93 -12.75 -7.02
C PHE A 11 -3.26 -12.64 -6.27
N ALA A 12 -4.09 -13.69 -6.31
CA ALA A 12 -5.32 -13.75 -5.56
C ALA A 12 -5.06 -13.71 -4.04
N GLN A 13 -4.05 -14.43 -3.54
CA GLN A 13 -3.65 -14.38 -2.13
C GLN A 13 -3.11 -13.00 -1.75
N ALA A 14 -2.16 -12.47 -2.53
CA ALA A 14 -1.59 -11.15 -2.30
C ALA A 14 -2.67 -10.05 -2.30
N ALA A 15 -3.69 -10.16 -3.16
CA ALA A 15 -4.79 -9.21 -3.19
C ALA A 15 -5.62 -9.21 -1.89
N ARG A 16 -5.81 -10.37 -1.25
CA ARG A 16 -6.52 -10.44 0.05
C ARG A 16 -5.74 -9.72 1.15
N GLU A 17 -4.43 -9.91 1.17
CA GLU A 17 -3.54 -9.21 2.11
C GLU A 17 -3.59 -7.70 1.87
N MET A 18 -3.52 -7.25 0.61
CA MET A 18 -3.65 -5.84 0.26
C MET A 18 -4.98 -5.22 0.72
N VAL A 19 -6.09 -5.94 0.56
CA VAL A 19 -7.41 -5.47 1.05
C VAL A 19 -7.42 -5.38 2.58
N ALA A 20 -6.84 -6.36 3.29
CA ALA A 20 -6.71 -6.34 4.74
C ALA A 20 -5.85 -5.17 5.25
N GLU A 21 -4.86 -4.76 4.45
CA GLU A 21 -4.03 -3.59 4.70
C GLU A 21 -4.72 -2.26 4.38
N GLY A 22 -5.90 -2.30 3.75
CA GLY A 22 -6.73 -1.13 3.44
C GLY A 22 -6.64 -0.63 2.00
N ALA A 23 -6.06 -1.42 1.09
CA ALA A 23 -6.10 -1.10 -0.34
C ALA A 23 -7.54 -1.11 -0.86
N ARG A 24 -7.88 -0.10 -1.65
CA ARG A 24 -9.21 0.07 -2.28
C ARG A 24 -9.21 -0.15 -3.78
N LEU A 25 -8.04 -0.04 -4.40
CA LEU A 25 -7.84 -0.19 -5.84
C LEU A 25 -6.70 -1.18 -6.03
N ILE A 26 -6.99 -2.29 -6.71
CA ILE A 26 -6.03 -3.33 -7.03
C ILE A 26 -6.12 -3.58 -8.53
N GLY A 27 -4.98 -3.50 -9.20
CA GLY A 27 -4.87 -3.65 -10.65
C GLY A 27 -3.58 -4.34 -11.03
N GLY A 28 -3.17 -4.18 -12.29
CA GLY A 28 -1.98 -4.79 -12.85
C GLY A 28 -1.16 -3.80 -13.66
N CYS A 29 0.14 -4.11 -13.82
CA CYS A 29 1.05 -3.42 -14.71
C CYS A 29 1.53 -4.42 -15.79
N CYS A 30 2.81 -4.42 -16.14
CA CYS A 30 3.38 -5.32 -17.12
C CYS A 30 3.24 -6.80 -16.70
N GLY A 31 2.75 -7.64 -17.61
CA GLY A 31 2.63 -9.09 -17.39
C GLY A 31 1.38 -9.53 -16.63
N THR A 32 0.50 -8.61 -16.20
CA THR A 32 -0.80 -8.98 -15.65
C THR A 32 -1.75 -9.36 -16.79
N THR A 33 -2.31 -10.56 -16.75
CA THR A 33 -3.27 -11.01 -17.76
C THR A 33 -4.70 -10.84 -17.27
N PRO A 34 -5.71 -10.76 -18.16
CA PRO A 34 -7.12 -10.71 -17.77
C PRO A 34 -7.53 -11.88 -16.87
N ARG A 35 -6.92 -13.07 -17.06
CA ARG A 35 -7.12 -14.24 -16.20
C ARG A 35 -6.70 -13.96 -14.75
N THR A 36 -5.57 -13.29 -14.55
CA THR A 36 -5.08 -12.89 -13.23
C THR A 36 -6.04 -11.89 -12.58
N VAL A 37 -6.50 -10.89 -13.34
CA VAL A 37 -7.46 -9.88 -12.83
C VAL A 37 -8.79 -10.54 -12.43
N ALA A 38 -9.28 -11.49 -13.22
CA ALA A 38 -10.50 -12.24 -12.88
C ALA A 38 -10.33 -13.08 -11.60
N ALA A 39 -9.17 -13.71 -11.41
CA ALA A 39 -8.86 -14.45 -10.19
C ALA A 39 -8.81 -13.53 -8.95
N ILE A 40 -8.16 -12.37 -9.07
CA ILE A 40 -8.13 -11.34 -8.03
C ILE A 40 -9.54 -10.87 -7.69
N SER A 41 -10.34 -10.50 -8.70
CA SER A 41 -11.71 -10.02 -8.52
C SER A 41 -12.58 -11.03 -7.78
N LYS A 42 -12.50 -12.33 -8.14
CA LYS A 42 -13.19 -13.40 -7.43
C LYS A 42 -12.71 -13.56 -5.98
N ALA A 43 -11.41 -13.41 -5.74
CA ALA A 43 -10.84 -13.58 -4.41
C ALA A 43 -11.22 -12.45 -3.43
N ILE A 44 -11.43 -11.23 -3.93
CA ILE A 44 -11.75 -10.05 -3.11
C ILE A 44 -13.25 -9.71 -3.05
N ALA A 45 -14.09 -10.32 -3.90
CA ALA A 45 -15.53 -10.00 -3.98
C ALA A 45 -16.26 -10.11 -2.63
N GLU A 46 -15.87 -11.08 -1.80
CA GLU A 46 -16.49 -11.33 -0.48
C GLU A 46 -15.84 -10.52 0.66
N LEU A 47 -14.76 -9.78 0.39
CA LEU A 47 -14.03 -9.02 1.42
C LEU A 47 -14.60 -7.62 1.58
N LYS A 48 -14.85 -7.22 2.83
CA LYS A 48 -15.27 -5.86 3.16
C LYS A 48 -14.06 -4.93 3.20
N PRO A 49 -14.10 -3.75 2.57
CA PRO A 49 -13.01 -2.78 2.63
C PRO A 49 -12.76 -2.31 4.07
N VAL A 50 -11.48 -2.23 4.46
CA VAL A 50 -11.09 -1.67 5.75
C VAL A 50 -11.33 -0.16 5.74
N LYS A 51 -12.10 0.33 6.73
CA LYS A 51 -12.52 1.74 6.79
C LYS A 51 -11.44 2.67 7.34
N ALA A 52 -10.73 2.22 8.37
CA ALA A 52 -9.64 2.96 8.99
C ALA A 52 -8.61 1.96 9.52
N LYS A 53 -7.34 2.16 9.13
CA LYS A 53 -6.20 1.47 9.73
C LYS A 53 -5.37 2.50 10.48
N ALA A 54 -5.06 2.24 11.75
CA ALA A 54 -4.16 3.09 12.51
C ALA A 54 -2.73 2.86 11.98
N VAL A 55 -2.22 3.86 11.26
CA VAL A 55 -0.84 3.89 10.76
C VAL A 55 -0.02 4.85 11.62
N THR A 56 1.16 4.40 12.04
CA THR A 56 2.08 5.22 12.84
C THR A 56 2.62 6.35 11.96
N GLY A 57 2.20 7.59 12.26
CA GLY A 57 2.69 8.79 11.58
C GLY A 57 1.76 9.40 10.53
N THR A 58 0.42 9.34 10.70
CA THR A 58 -0.51 10.00 9.78
C THR A 58 -0.16 11.48 9.58
N PRO A 59 0.27 11.91 8.39
CA PRO A 59 0.39 13.33 8.08
C PRO A 59 -1.02 13.91 8.00
N GLN A 60 -1.25 15.00 8.73
CA GLN A 60 -2.53 15.68 8.73
C GLN A 60 -2.82 16.19 7.30
N LEU A 61 -3.75 15.55 6.59
CA LEU A 61 -4.21 16.01 5.28
C LEU A 61 -4.84 17.39 5.46
N ASP A 62 -4.36 18.36 4.68
CA ASP A 62 -5.02 19.66 4.62
C ASP A 62 -6.33 19.58 3.81
N ARG A 63 -7.14 20.64 3.85
CA ARG A 63 -8.44 20.69 3.14
C ARG A 63 -8.32 20.52 1.62
N ARG A 64 -7.11 20.57 1.05
CA ARG A 64 -6.84 20.39 -0.39
C ARG A 64 -6.39 18.96 -0.73
N GLY A 65 -6.33 18.07 0.26
CA GLY A 65 -5.83 16.71 0.06
C GLY A 65 -4.30 16.67 -0.15
N SER A 66 -3.57 17.76 0.13
CA SER A 66 -2.12 17.75 0.03
C SER A 66 -1.53 17.17 1.32
N VAL A 67 -0.77 16.09 1.17
CA VAL A 67 -0.05 15.48 2.28
C VAL A 67 1.10 16.41 2.65
N ARG A 68 1.00 17.09 3.80
CA ARG A 68 2.17 17.76 4.38
C ARG A 68 3.06 16.66 4.97
N PRO A 69 4.29 16.44 4.46
CA PRO A 69 5.21 15.58 5.19
C PRO A 69 5.40 16.21 6.57
N THR A 70 5.23 15.42 7.63
CA THR A 70 5.70 15.80 8.96
C THR A 70 7.20 16.00 8.83
N ARG A 71 7.64 17.27 8.69
CA ARG A 71 9.05 17.61 8.76
C ARG A 71 9.52 17.24 10.16
N ASP A 72 9.98 16.00 10.32
CA ASP A 72 10.80 15.61 11.45
C ASP A 72 12.18 16.25 11.22
N HIS A 73 12.25 17.57 11.43
CA HIS A 73 13.52 18.21 11.72
C HIS A 73 13.95 17.61 13.05
N GLY A 74 14.92 16.69 12.97
CA GLY A 74 15.46 15.95 14.10
C GLY A 74 15.54 16.79 15.36
N ARG A 75 15.12 16.19 16.46
CA ARG A 75 15.06 16.80 17.79
C ARG A 75 16.32 17.65 18.06
N PRO A 76 16.17 18.89 18.54
CA PRO A 76 17.31 19.68 18.97
C PRO A 76 17.96 18.99 20.19
N ASN A 77 19.30 18.94 20.19
CA ASN A 77 20.22 18.63 21.29
C ASN A 77 20.78 17.19 21.36
N GLU A 78 21.87 16.96 20.60
CA GLU A 78 23.04 16.27 21.16
C GLU A 78 24.31 17.09 20.87
N ARG A 79 24.80 17.72 21.94
CA ARG A 79 26.15 18.29 22.10
C ARG A 79 27.23 17.36 21.53
N LYS A 80 27.87 17.75 20.43
CA LYS A 80 29.23 17.39 19.96
C LYS A 80 29.65 18.54 19.04
N CYS A 81 30.59 19.43 19.33
CA CYS A 81 31.86 19.31 20.03
C CYS A 81 32.10 20.61 20.83
N VAL A 82 32.25 20.49 22.16
CA VAL A 82 33.09 21.41 22.95
C VAL A 82 34.50 20.87 22.81
N THR A 83 35.46 21.80 22.64
CA THR A 83 36.85 21.70 22.19
C THR A 83 37.02 21.56 20.69
#